data_AF-A0A6I2FWT5-F1
#
_entry.id   AF-A0A6I2FWT5-F1
#
_cell.length_a   1.000
_cell.length_b   1.000
_cell.length_c   1.000
_cell.angle_alpha   90.00
_cell.angle_beta   90.00
_cell.angle_gamma   90.00
#
_symmetry.space_group_name_H-M   'P 1'
#
loop_
_entity.id
_entity.type
_entity.pdbx_description
1 polymer ?
#
loop_
_entity_poly.entity_id
_entity_poly.type
_entity_poly.pdbx_seq_one_letter_code
_entity_poly.pdbx_strand_id
1 'polypeptide(L)'
;MTEDPHPRRARTRAPQSPELVARLQRSRQRSLQRRAAATEREKTITRAVGDYLAAWNAIIHAQQRRDNEVERLQKQIADVIADAAAEIATHEDEQAAAAAVVRAQVPTDEEVADLLEITVKRARQLLGGSRVSTSRQSRRRPPGQSVESTDPPAAATVPPGRHPSTNNAMVGNDSDPAPDRAENSSWHRDGGVLPDHAHPAPTHGTESSAAMNSVGMASARIAHADTDTREQRRKGEQSSEAP
;
A
#
# COMPACT_ATOMS: atom_id res chain seq x y z
N MET A 1 68.61 -21.65 32.89
CA MET A 1 68.40 -21.02 34.21
C MET A 1 67.01 -21.40 34.65
N THR A 2 66.96 -22.31 35.61
CA THR A 2 65.76 -23.04 36.03
C THR A 2 65.28 -22.36 37.31
N GLU A 3 64.19 -21.61 37.25
CA GLU A 3 63.63 -20.95 38.45
C GLU A 3 62.88 -21.99 39.29
N ASP A 4 63.39 -22.21 40.51
CA ASP A 4 62.81 -23.09 41.51
C ASP A 4 61.44 -22.56 42.00
N PRO A 5 60.36 -23.37 41.94
CA PRO A 5 59.09 -23.00 42.54
C PRO A 5 59.21 -23.08 44.07
N HIS A 6 59.31 -21.92 44.73
CA HIS A 6 59.30 -21.85 46.19
C HIS A 6 58.00 -22.43 46.79
N PRO A 7 58.08 -23.37 47.75
CA PRO A 7 56.92 -23.93 48.42
C PRO A 7 56.27 -22.87 49.32
N ARG A 8 55.08 -22.40 48.94
CA ARG A 8 54.26 -21.54 49.82
C ARG A 8 53.94 -22.31 51.10
N ARG A 9 54.55 -21.88 52.22
CA ARG A 9 54.22 -22.34 53.58
C ARG A 9 52.71 -22.25 53.81
N ALA A 10 52.09 -23.40 54.08
CA ALA A 10 50.69 -23.49 54.45
C ALA A 10 50.46 -22.74 55.78
N ARG A 11 49.91 -21.53 55.71
CA ARG A 11 49.44 -20.81 56.90
C ARG A 11 48.26 -21.57 57.49
N THR A 12 48.45 -22.13 58.68
CA THR A 12 47.39 -22.67 59.53
C THR A 12 46.34 -21.57 59.77
N ARG A 13 45.14 -21.74 59.20
CA ARG A 13 44.01 -20.85 59.45
C ARG A 13 43.55 -21.05 60.90
N ALA A 14 43.69 -20.01 61.72
CA ALA A 14 43.01 -19.96 63.01
C ALA A 14 41.49 -20.06 62.82
N PRO A 15 40.74 -20.71 63.74
CA PRO A 15 39.29 -20.83 63.64
C PRO A 15 38.66 -19.44 63.59
N GLN A 16 37.95 -19.15 62.51
CA GLN A 16 37.27 -17.87 62.35
C GLN A 16 36.12 -17.78 63.36
N SER A 17 35.97 -16.62 64.01
CA SER A 17 34.82 -16.36 64.87
C SER A 17 33.50 -16.60 64.11
N PRO A 18 32.52 -17.32 64.70
CA PRO A 18 31.25 -17.63 64.05
C PRO A 18 30.48 -16.38 63.60
N GLU A 19 30.65 -15.26 64.31
CA GLU A 19 30.05 -13.98 63.95
C GLU A 19 30.58 -13.42 62.62
N LEU A 20 31.89 -13.56 62.37
CA LEU A 20 32.51 -13.12 61.11
C LEU A 20 32.01 -13.96 59.93
N VAL A 21 31.85 -15.27 60.13
CA VAL A 21 31.28 -16.17 59.12
C VAL A 21 29.84 -15.76 58.80
N ALA A 22 29.00 -15.53 59.83
CA ALA A 22 27.62 -15.10 59.65
C ALA A 22 27.52 -13.73 58.95
N ARG A 23 28.41 -12.78 59.27
CA ARG A 23 28.49 -11.48 58.60
C ARG A 23 28.89 -11.61 57.12
N LEU A 24 29.86 -12.46 56.81
CA LEU A 24 30.30 -12.72 55.43
C LEU A 24 29.20 -13.38 54.60
N GLN A 25 28.50 -14.37 55.18
CA GLN A 25 27.36 -15.04 54.55
C GLN A 25 26.23 -14.04 54.22
N ARG A 26 25.83 -13.20 55.18
CA ARG A 26 24.84 -12.13 54.95
C ARG A 26 25.28 -11.14 53.85
N SER A 27 26.57 -10.80 53.81
CA SER A 27 27.12 -9.93 52.76
C SER A 27 27.03 -10.58 51.37
N ARG A 28 27.45 -11.85 51.25
CA ARG A 28 27.35 -12.62 50.01
C ARG A 28 25.89 -12.74 49.55
N GLN A 29 24.97 -13.04 50.47
CA GLN A 29 23.55 -13.16 50.15
C GLN A 29 22.97 -11.85 49.59
N ARG A 30 23.28 -10.70 50.21
CA ARG A 30 22.85 -9.39 49.69
C ARG A 30 23.44 -9.09 48.32
N SER A 31 24.71 -9.45 48.08
CA SER A 31 25.34 -9.28 46.78
C SER A 31 24.66 -10.14 45.70
N LEU A 32 24.37 -11.41 46.00
CA LEU A 32 23.65 -12.30 45.09
C LEU A 32 22.24 -11.79 44.80
N GLN A 33 21.50 -11.34 45.82
CA GLN A 33 20.16 -10.75 45.65
C GLN A 33 20.20 -9.50 44.76
N ARG A 34 21.18 -8.61 44.94
CA ARG A 34 21.33 -7.43 44.09
C ARG A 34 21.62 -7.81 42.64
N ARG A 35 22.50 -8.79 42.40
CA ARG A 35 22.81 -9.29 41.06
C ARG A 35 21.58 -9.93 40.41
N ALA A 36 20.87 -10.79 41.13
CA ALA A 36 19.64 -11.42 40.64
C ALA A 36 18.58 -10.37 40.29
N ALA A 37 18.36 -9.37 41.15
CA ALA A 37 17.42 -8.28 40.87
C ALA A 37 17.84 -7.45 39.65
N ALA A 38 19.14 -7.21 39.46
CA ALA A 38 19.64 -6.52 38.27
C ALA A 38 19.42 -7.35 36.99
N THR A 39 19.71 -8.65 37.02
CA THR A 39 19.49 -9.53 35.86
C THR A 39 18.01 -9.66 35.49
N GLU A 40 17.10 -9.70 36.47
CA GLU A 40 15.66 -9.74 36.19
C GLU A 40 15.15 -8.42 35.60
N ARG A 41 15.65 -7.28 36.08
CA ARG A 41 15.35 -5.98 35.47
C ARG A 41 15.85 -5.91 34.03
N GLU A 42 17.07 -6.35 33.77
CA GLU A 42 17.65 -6.36 32.43
C GLU A 42 16.81 -7.24 31.49
N LYS A 43 16.46 -8.47 31.89
CA LYS A 43 15.55 -9.34 31.11
C LYS A 43 14.21 -8.67 30.82
N THR A 44 13.63 -8.01 31.82
CA THR A 44 12.35 -7.30 31.67
C THR A 44 12.46 -6.15 30.67
N ILE A 45 13.54 -5.37 30.74
CA ILE A 45 13.81 -4.28 29.81
C ILE A 45 14.04 -4.83 28.40
N THR A 46 14.89 -5.84 28.23
CA THR A 46 15.15 -6.47 26.93
C THR A 46 13.86 -7.00 26.31
N ARG A 47 13.00 -7.64 27.09
CA ARG A 47 11.69 -8.10 26.64
C ARG A 47 10.80 -6.93 26.20
N ALA A 48 10.67 -5.90 27.02
CA ALA A 48 9.85 -4.73 26.71
C ALA A 48 10.33 -4.00 25.43
N VAL A 49 11.65 -3.91 25.22
CA VAL A 49 12.24 -3.37 23.99
C VAL A 49 11.90 -4.26 22.79
N GLY A 50 11.98 -5.58 22.94
CA GLY A 50 11.57 -6.53 21.90
C GLY A 50 10.10 -6.37 21.52
N ASP A 51 9.21 -6.31 22.50
CA ASP A 51 7.77 -6.12 22.30
C ASP A 51 7.47 -4.77 21.61
N TYR A 52 8.16 -3.70 22.02
CA TYR A 52 8.05 -2.38 21.40
C TYR A 52 8.46 -2.40 19.91
N LEU A 53 9.61 -2.98 19.59
CA LEU A 53 10.09 -3.07 18.20
C LEU A 53 9.18 -3.93 17.33
N ALA A 54 8.64 -5.02 17.88
CA ALA A 54 7.67 -5.87 17.19
C ALA A 54 6.39 -5.08 16.87
N ALA A 55 5.85 -4.35 17.84
CA ALA A 55 4.68 -3.50 17.66
C ALA A 55 4.92 -2.37 16.64
N TRP A 56 6.08 -1.73 16.70
CA TRP A 56 6.50 -0.71 15.74
C TRP A 56 6.51 -1.25 14.30
N ASN A 57 7.14 -2.40 14.07
CA ASN A 57 7.18 -3.03 12.75
C ASN A 57 5.78 -3.45 12.27
N ALA A 58 4.93 -3.97 13.17
CA ALA A 58 3.54 -4.28 12.84
C ALA A 58 2.76 -3.05 12.37
N ILE A 59 2.97 -1.89 13.00
CA ILE A 59 2.36 -0.61 12.56
C ILE A 59 2.83 -0.24 11.17
N ILE A 60 4.14 -0.31 10.89
CA ILE A 60 4.69 0.00 9.56
C ILE A 60 4.08 -0.92 8.49
N HIS A 61 3.99 -2.23 8.77
CA HIS A 61 3.37 -3.17 7.83
C HIS A 61 1.87 -2.91 7.62
N ALA A 62 1.15 -2.52 8.67
CA ALA A 62 -0.25 -2.13 8.54
C ALA A 62 -0.42 -0.87 7.68
N GLN A 63 0.45 0.14 7.88
CA GLN A 63 0.47 1.36 7.07
C GLN A 63 0.77 1.05 5.60
N GLN A 64 1.82 0.27 5.32
CA GLN A 64 2.16 -0.10 3.94
C GLN A 64 1.02 -0.85 3.25
N ARG A 65 0.37 -1.80 3.94
CA ARG A 65 -0.78 -2.52 3.38
C ARG A 65 -1.94 -1.57 3.06
N ARG A 66 -2.25 -0.65 3.97
CA ARG A 66 -3.29 0.37 3.75
C ARG A 66 -2.94 1.24 2.54
N ASP A 67 -1.71 1.72 2.46
CA ASP A 67 -1.31 2.66 1.40
C ASP A 67 -1.32 1.97 0.02
N ASN A 68 -0.85 0.72 -0.07
CA ASN A 68 -0.96 -0.10 -1.27
C ASN A 68 -2.44 -0.32 -1.70
N GLU A 69 -3.32 -0.57 -0.73
CA GLU A 69 -4.75 -0.78 -1.00
C GLU A 69 -5.43 0.50 -1.49
N VAL A 70 -5.08 1.64 -0.90
CA VAL A 70 -5.57 2.96 -1.34
C VAL A 70 -5.12 3.23 -2.77
N GLU A 71 -3.84 3.00 -3.11
CA GLU A 71 -3.33 3.17 -4.48
C GLU A 71 -4.08 2.25 -5.48
N ARG A 72 -4.29 0.99 -5.11
CA ARG A 72 -5.04 0.02 -5.92
C ARG A 72 -6.47 0.50 -6.18
N LEU A 73 -7.18 0.97 -5.15
CA LEU A 73 -8.55 1.48 -5.28
C LEU A 73 -8.61 2.76 -6.11
N GLN A 74 -7.67 3.67 -5.93
CA GLN A 74 -7.57 4.89 -6.73
C GLN A 74 -7.41 4.57 -8.22
N LYS A 75 -6.56 3.59 -8.56
CA LYS A 75 -6.41 3.12 -9.93
C LYS A 75 -7.73 2.56 -10.49
N GLN A 76 -8.42 1.72 -9.73
CA GLN A 76 -9.71 1.17 -10.15
C GLN A 76 -10.77 2.25 -10.39
N ILE A 77 -10.83 3.27 -9.53
CA ILE A 77 -11.73 4.40 -9.71
C ILE A 77 -11.39 5.16 -11.00
N ALA A 78 -10.09 5.41 -11.24
CA ALA A 78 -9.66 6.09 -12.47
C ALA A 78 -10.01 5.30 -13.73
N ASP A 79 -9.81 3.97 -13.72
CA ASP A 79 -10.17 3.09 -14.83
C ASP A 79 -11.68 3.13 -15.11
N VAL A 80 -12.52 2.99 -14.08
CA VAL A 80 -14.00 3.06 -14.22
C VAL A 80 -14.46 4.42 -14.73
N ILE A 81 -13.84 5.53 -14.29
CA ILE A 81 -14.16 6.87 -14.80
C ILE A 81 -13.80 6.98 -16.29
N ALA A 82 -12.66 6.44 -16.70
CA ALA A 82 -12.22 6.46 -18.10
C ALA A 82 -13.15 5.64 -18.99
N ASP A 83 -13.53 4.44 -18.55
CA ASP A 83 -14.47 3.57 -19.26
C ASP A 83 -15.84 4.24 -19.41
N ALA A 84 -16.40 4.75 -18.32
CA ALA A 84 -17.68 5.47 -18.35
C ALA A 84 -17.64 6.70 -19.26
N ALA A 85 -16.53 7.46 -19.25
CA ALA A 85 -16.38 8.61 -20.14
C ALA A 85 -16.34 8.19 -21.63
N ALA A 86 -15.72 7.04 -21.94
CA ALA A 86 -15.70 6.49 -23.30
C ALA A 86 -17.08 5.99 -23.74
N GLU A 87 -17.83 5.34 -22.85
CA GLU A 87 -19.22 4.92 -23.10
C GLU A 87 -20.14 6.11 -23.35
N ILE A 88 -20.07 7.15 -22.51
CA ILE A 88 -20.83 8.39 -22.67
C ILE A 88 -20.51 9.03 -24.03
N ALA A 89 -19.22 9.15 -24.39
CA ALA A 89 -18.84 9.72 -25.68
C ALA A 89 -19.40 8.91 -26.86
N THR A 90 -19.41 7.58 -26.76
CA THR A 90 -20.01 6.69 -27.78
C THR A 90 -21.50 6.96 -27.94
N HIS A 91 -22.25 7.04 -26.83
CA HIS A 91 -23.67 7.35 -26.87
C HIS A 91 -23.97 8.77 -27.37
N GLU A 92 -23.13 9.75 -27.05
CA GLU A 92 -23.27 11.11 -27.58
C GLU A 92 -23.05 11.15 -29.10
N ASP A 93 -22.08 10.39 -29.62
CA ASP A 93 -21.85 10.24 -31.07
C ASP A 93 -23.04 9.54 -31.75
N GLU A 94 -23.59 8.48 -31.14
CA GLU A 94 -24.80 7.79 -31.63
C GLU A 94 -26.02 8.72 -31.65
N GLN A 95 -26.22 9.52 -30.59
CA GLN A 95 -27.28 10.54 -30.52
C GLN A 95 -27.11 11.60 -31.61
N ALA A 96 -25.88 12.09 -31.84
CA ALA A 96 -25.60 13.06 -32.88
C ALA A 96 -25.85 12.49 -34.29
N ALA A 97 -25.49 11.22 -34.52
CA ALA A 97 -25.78 10.51 -35.76
C ALA A 97 -27.30 10.35 -35.99
N ALA A 98 -28.04 9.93 -34.97
CA ALA A 98 -29.49 9.80 -35.03
C ALA A 98 -30.18 11.16 -35.30
N ALA A 99 -29.77 12.22 -34.61
CA ALA A 99 -30.29 13.58 -34.84
C ALA A 99 -30.01 14.07 -36.27
N ALA A 100 -28.87 13.73 -36.86
CA ALA A 100 -28.55 14.05 -38.25
C ALA A 100 -29.47 13.33 -39.25
N VAL A 101 -29.84 12.08 -38.98
CA VAL A 101 -30.82 11.34 -39.79
C VAL A 101 -32.20 11.99 -39.71
N VAL A 102 -32.64 12.42 -38.52
CA VAL A 102 -33.91 13.15 -38.35
C VAL A 102 -33.89 14.48 -39.09
N ARG A 103 -32.78 15.23 -39.01
CA ARG A 103 -32.60 16.48 -39.74
C ARG A 103 -32.67 16.33 -41.25
N ALA A 104 -32.38 15.14 -41.79
CA ALA A 104 -32.56 14.90 -43.23
C ALA A 104 -34.04 14.84 -43.65
N GLN A 105 -34.96 14.59 -42.70
CA GLN A 105 -36.41 14.50 -42.94
C GLN A 105 -37.16 15.81 -42.62
N VAL A 106 -36.53 16.71 -41.86
CA VAL A 106 -37.19 17.89 -41.27
C VAL A 106 -36.39 19.16 -41.61
N PRO A 107 -37.02 20.23 -42.13
CA PRO A 107 -36.29 21.38 -42.68
C PRO A 107 -35.67 22.33 -41.65
N THR A 108 -36.21 22.44 -40.43
CA THR A 108 -35.76 23.42 -39.42
C THR A 108 -35.19 22.80 -38.14
N ASP A 109 -34.33 23.53 -37.41
CA ASP A 109 -33.69 23.01 -36.19
C ASP A 109 -34.71 22.94 -35.05
N GLU A 110 -35.68 23.84 -35.09
CA GLU A 110 -36.81 23.95 -34.19
C GLU A 110 -37.72 22.72 -34.28
N GLU A 111 -38.09 22.28 -35.49
CA GLU A 111 -38.89 21.06 -35.66
C GLU A 111 -38.12 19.79 -35.26
N VAL A 112 -36.79 19.74 -35.47
CA VAL A 112 -35.96 18.63 -34.96
C VAL A 112 -35.96 18.64 -33.42
N ALA A 113 -35.89 19.82 -32.81
CA ALA A 113 -35.94 19.97 -31.37
C ALA A 113 -37.30 19.56 -30.79
N ASP A 114 -38.39 19.97 -31.43
CA ASP A 114 -39.75 19.60 -31.07
C ASP A 114 -39.98 18.09 -31.20
N LEU A 115 -39.52 17.46 -32.30
CA LEU A 115 -39.68 16.03 -32.55
C LEU A 115 -38.87 15.15 -31.57
N LEU A 116 -37.68 15.60 -31.18
CA LEU A 116 -36.84 14.90 -30.20
C LEU A 116 -37.16 15.28 -28.75
N GLU A 117 -38.14 16.17 -28.53
CA GLU A 117 -38.51 16.71 -27.22
C GLU A 117 -37.31 17.31 -26.45
N ILE A 118 -36.43 18.01 -27.16
CA ILE A 118 -35.25 18.66 -26.61
C ILE A 118 -35.27 20.17 -26.87
N THR A 119 -34.40 20.91 -26.18
CA THR A 119 -34.22 22.33 -26.48
C THR A 119 -33.57 22.54 -27.85
N VAL A 120 -33.97 23.61 -28.56
CA VAL A 120 -33.36 24.01 -29.84
C VAL A 120 -31.83 24.16 -29.72
N LYS A 121 -31.36 24.64 -28.58
CA LYS A 121 -29.92 24.73 -28.28
C LYS A 121 -29.23 23.35 -28.29
N ARG A 122 -29.84 22.34 -27.66
CA ARG A 122 -29.30 20.97 -27.64
C ARG A 122 -29.37 20.33 -29.03
N ALA A 123 -30.46 20.54 -29.78
CA ALA A 123 -30.56 20.09 -31.17
C ALA A 123 -29.43 20.66 -32.03
N ARG A 124 -29.16 21.98 -31.93
CA ARG A 124 -28.02 22.62 -32.60
C ARG A 124 -26.67 22.03 -32.19
N GLN A 125 -26.47 21.70 -30.91
CA GLN A 125 -25.24 21.05 -30.44
C GLN A 125 -25.05 19.65 -31.04
N LEU A 126 -26.09 18.81 -31.06
CA LEU A 126 -26.03 17.47 -31.64
C LEU A 126 -25.76 17.52 -33.15
N LEU A 127 -26.45 18.40 -33.88
CA LEU A 127 -26.24 18.60 -35.33
C LEU A 127 -24.86 19.19 -35.64
N GLY A 128 -24.35 20.07 -34.77
CA GLY A 128 -22.98 20.58 -34.87
C GLY A 128 -21.93 19.50 -34.64
N GLY A 129 -22.13 18.65 -33.63
CA GLY A 129 -21.22 17.54 -33.29
C GLY A 129 -21.09 16.51 -34.40
N SER A 130 -22.20 16.11 -35.02
CA SER A 130 -22.23 15.13 -36.13
C SER A 130 -21.30 15.49 -37.30
N ARG A 131 -21.19 16.79 -37.62
CA ARG A 131 -20.30 17.28 -38.70
C ARG A 131 -18.82 17.09 -38.36
N VAL A 132 -18.46 17.19 -37.09
CA VAL A 132 -17.08 17.03 -36.61
C VAL A 132 -16.69 15.55 -36.62
N SER A 133 -17.57 14.66 -36.17
CA SER A 133 -17.33 13.21 -36.15
C SER A 133 -17.16 12.64 -37.58
N THR A 134 -17.98 13.10 -38.54
CA THR A 134 -17.86 12.73 -39.97
C THR A 134 -16.53 13.18 -40.60
N SER A 135 -16.00 14.34 -40.20
CA SER A 135 -14.70 14.87 -40.67
C SER A 135 -13.52 14.06 -40.13
N ARG A 136 -13.61 13.52 -38.91
CA ARG A 136 -12.57 12.65 -38.33
C ARG A 136 -12.52 11.29 -39.03
N GLN A 137 -13.66 10.71 -39.37
CA GLN A 137 -13.73 9.40 -40.02
C GLN A 137 -13.20 9.41 -41.46
N SER A 138 -13.41 10.51 -42.20
CA SER A 138 -12.90 10.67 -43.56
C SER A 138 -11.36 10.84 -43.64
N ARG A 139 -10.70 11.35 -42.59
CA ARG A 139 -9.23 11.48 -42.54
C ARG A 139 -8.49 10.22 -42.12
N ARG A 140 -9.20 9.22 -41.56
CA ARG A 140 -8.61 7.94 -41.17
C ARG A 140 -8.58 6.91 -42.31
N ARG A 141 -8.89 7.32 -43.55
CA ARG A 141 -8.63 6.53 -44.76
C ARG A 141 -7.14 6.63 -45.08
N PRO A 142 -6.33 5.57 -44.86
CA PRO A 142 -4.90 5.63 -45.11
C PRO A 142 -4.64 5.92 -46.60
N PRO A 143 -3.85 6.94 -46.94
CA PRO A 143 -3.41 7.15 -48.32
C PRO A 143 -2.40 6.05 -48.67
N GLY A 144 -2.80 5.14 -49.56
CA GLY A 144 -1.88 4.23 -50.25
C GLY A 144 -1.46 3.00 -49.44
N GLN A 145 -2.34 2.01 -49.33
CA GLN A 145 -1.88 0.63 -49.52
C GLN A 145 -1.88 0.38 -51.03
N SER A 146 -0.77 0.75 -51.65
CA SER A 146 -0.37 0.15 -52.92
C SER A 146 -0.27 -1.35 -52.67
N VAL A 147 -1.11 -2.09 -53.37
CA VAL A 147 -1.05 -3.54 -53.52
C VAL A 147 0.28 -3.92 -54.18
N GLU A 148 1.33 -4.05 -53.38
CA GLU A 148 2.56 -4.71 -53.81
C GLU A 148 2.42 -6.19 -53.46
N SER A 149 1.99 -6.95 -54.47
CA SER A 149 2.02 -8.40 -54.50
C SER A 149 3.46 -8.87 -54.24
N THR A 150 3.71 -9.59 -53.16
CA THR A 150 4.91 -10.40 -53.00
C THR A 150 4.56 -11.67 -52.23
N ASP A 151 5.06 -12.78 -52.76
CA ASP A 151 4.71 -14.17 -52.52
C ASP A 151 4.70 -14.65 -51.05
N PRO A 152 3.90 -15.68 -50.72
CA PRO A 152 3.92 -16.35 -49.42
C PRO A 152 5.01 -17.43 -49.33
N PRO A 153 5.88 -17.42 -48.30
CA PRO A 153 6.60 -18.63 -47.90
C PRO A 153 5.88 -19.33 -46.74
N ALA A 154 5.37 -20.52 -47.07
CA ALA A 154 5.48 -21.77 -46.33
C ALA A 154 5.40 -21.77 -44.78
N ALA A 155 4.28 -22.30 -44.30
CA ALA A 155 4.19 -23.39 -43.31
C ALA A 155 5.07 -23.32 -42.04
N ALA A 156 4.46 -22.89 -40.94
CA ALA A 156 4.86 -23.30 -39.60
C ALA A 156 3.67 -23.95 -38.87
N THR A 157 3.79 -25.27 -38.74
CA THR A 157 3.08 -26.23 -37.90
C THR A 157 2.46 -25.68 -36.61
N VAL A 158 1.12 -25.73 -36.53
CA VAL A 158 0.35 -25.59 -35.29
C VAL A 158 0.21 -26.96 -34.61
N PRO A 159 0.63 -27.13 -33.35
CA PRO A 159 0.28 -28.32 -32.57
C PRO A 159 -1.16 -28.23 -32.00
N PRO A 160 -1.99 -29.29 -32.10
CA PRO A 160 -3.32 -29.32 -31.52
C PRO A 160 -3.25 -29.70 -30.03
N GLY A 161 -3.24 -28.70 -29.15
CA GLY A 161 -3.30 -28.86 -27.70
C GLY A 161 -4.74 -28.79 -27.17
N ARG A 162 -5.34 -29.95 -26.95
CA ARG A 162 -6.66 -30.22 -26.34
C ARG A 162 -6.99 -29.34 -25.11
N HIS A 163 -8.16 -28.71 -25.15
CA HIS A 163 -9.11 -28.71 -24.02
C HIS A 163 -10.11 -29.85 -24.29
N PRO A 164 -10.79 -30.53 -23.32
CA PRO A 164 -11.36 -29.95 -22.09
C PRO A 164 -11.28 -30.87 -20.83
N SER A 165 -11.45 -30.32 -19.63
CA SER A 165 -12.14 -31.01 -18.52
C SER A 165 -12.34 -30.00 -17.37
N THR A 166 -13.51 -29.38 -17.22
CA THR A 166 -14.54 -29.80 -16.25
C THR A 166 -13.97 -30.55 -15.05
N ASN A 167 -13.78 -29.83 -13.94
CA ASN A 167 -13.92 -30.39 -12.60
C ASN A 167 -14.73 -29.38 -11.78
N ASN A 168 -16.05 -29.50 -11.96
CA ASN A 168 -17.03 -29.10 -10.98
C ASN A 168 -17.34 -30.38 -10.18
N ALA A 169 -16.75 -30.52 -9.00
CA ALA A 169 -17.10 -31.53 -8.01
C ALA A 169 -16.97 -30.85 -6.64
N MET A 170 -18.09 -30.34 -6.13
CA MET A 170 -18.77 -30.94 -4.97
C MET A 170 -17.81 -31.24 -3.82
N VAL A 171 -17.58 -30.24 -2.96
CA VAL A 171 -17.25 -30.45 -1.54
C VAL A 171 -17.97 -29.34 -0.74
N GLY A 172 -18.88 -29.78 0.15
CA GLY A 172 -19.62 -29.08 1.23
C GLY A 172 -19.76 -27.56 1.18
N ASN A 173 -20.94 -26.94 1.19
CA ASN A 173 -22.14 -27.25 1.97
C ASN A 173 -21.86 -27.70 3.41
N ASP A 174 -20.96 -26.99 4.09
CA ASP A 174 -21.09 -26.77 5.53
C ASP A 174 -21.66 -25.37 5.71
N SER A 175 -22.95 -25.36 6.02
CA SER A 175 -23.65 -24.24 6.62
C SER A 175 -22.95 -23.88 7.91
N ASP A 176 -22.04 -22.91 7.87
CA ASP A 176 -21.74 -22.11 9.04
C ASP A 176 -22.97 -21.20 9.27
N PRO A 177 -23.78 -21.43 10.32
CA PRO A 177 -24.78 -20.47 10.70
C PRO A 177 -24.03 -19.19 11.07
N ALA A 178 -24.43 -18.09 10.42
CA ALA A 178 -24.04 -16.75 10.81
C ALA A 178 -24.06 -16.66 12.35
N PRO A 179 -22.96 -16.26 13.03
CA PRO A 179 -23.12 -15.86 14.41
C PRO A 179 -24.10 -14.70 14.36
N ASP A 180 -25.19 -14.86 15.11
CA ASP A 180 -26.05 -13.81 15.61
C ASP A 180 -25.20 -12.58 15.86
N ARG A 181 -25.09 -11.72 14.84
CA ARG A 181 -24.45 -10.41 14.98
C ARG A 181 -25.55 -9.57 15.55
N ALA A 182 -25.74 -9.79 16.85
CA ALA A 182 -26.53 -9.01 17.75
C ALA A 182 -26.50 -7.56 17.27
N GLU A 183 -27.66 -7.14 16.79
CA GLU A 183 -28.17 -5.80 16.90
C GLU A 183 -28.01 -5.35 18.35
N ASN A 184 -26.80 -4.91 18.73
CA ASN A 184 -26.60 -4.31 20.04
C ASN A 184 -25.42 -3.35 20.02
N SER A 185 -25.70 -2.15 19.48
CA SER A 185 -25.08 -0.85 19.74
C SER A 185 -25.66 0.10 18.69
N SER A 186 -26.97 0.36 18.70
CA SER A 186 -27.55 1.35 19.63
C SER A 186 -26.51 2.32 20.17
N TRP A 187 -25.86 3.04 19.26
CA TRP A 187 -25.39 4.39 19.56
C TRP A 187 -26.62 5.27 19.71
N HIS A 188 -27.39 5.03 20.77
CA HIS A 188 -28.17 6.10 21.37
C HIS A 188 -27.17 7.23 21.63
N ARG A 189 -27.28 8.25 20.79
CA ARG A 189 -27.08 9.65 21.17
C ARG A 189 -28.02 9.91 22.35
N ASP A 190 -27.64 9.42 23.53
CA ASP A 190 -28.06 10.06 24.75
C ASP A 190 -27.32 11.40 24.77
N GLY A 191 -28.10 12.47 24.62
CA GLY A 191 -27.69 13.83 24.92
C GLY A 191 -27.38 13.94 26.41
N GLY A 192 -26.26 13.36 26.81
CA GLY A 192 -25.61 13.60 28.09
C GLY A 192 -25.26 15.06 28.16
N VAL A 193 -26.14 15.82 28.82
CA VAL A 193 -25.90 17.14 29.37
C VAL A 193 -24.49 17.15 29.97
N LEU A 194 -23.58 17.91 29.36
CA LEU A 194 -22.27 18.18 29.95
C LEU A 194 -22.50 18.77 31.34
N PRO A 195 -21.92 18.20 32.42
CA PRO A 195 -21.71 18.98 33.61
C PRO A 195 -20.78 20.14 33.27
N ASP A 196 -21.26 21.34 33.56
CA ASP A 196 -20.55 22.61 33.52
C ASP A 196 -19.38 22.54 34.51
N HIS A 197 -18.28 21.94 34.05
CA HIS A 197 -17.01 21.95 34.77
C HIS A 197 -16.35 23.29 34.52
N ALA A 198 -16.63 24.22 35.44
CA ALA A 198 -15.90 25.44 35.64
C ALA A 198 -14.39 25.24 35.41
N HIS A 199 -13.89 25.86 34.35
CA HIS A 199 -12.47 25.98 34.07
C HIS A 199 -11.76 26.65 35.27
N PRO A 200 -10.80 25.99 35.94
CA PRO A 200 -9.87 26.71 36.77
C PRO A 200 -8.96 27.57 35.87
N ALA A 201 -8.81 28.83 36.24
CA ALA A 201 -8.02 29.82 35.53
C ALA A 201 -6.59 29.33 35.23
N PRO A 202 -6.01 29.67 34.05
CA PRO A 202 -4.63 29.35 33.74
C PRO A 202 -3.71 30.16 34.64
N THR A 203 -3.02 29.48 35.56
CA THR A 203 -1.84 30.06 36.20
C THR A 203 -0.70 30.05 35.19
N HIS A 204 -0.21 31.25 34.88
CA HIS A 204 0.97 31.44 34.05
C HIS A 204 2.19 30.82 34.75
N GLY A 205 2.51 29.59 34.36
CA GLY A 205 3.79 28.96 34.62
C GLY A 205 4.73 29.19 33.44
N THR A 206 5.41 30.32 33.42
CA THR A 206 6.65 30.51 32.68
C THR A 206 7.66 29.50 33.21
N GLU A 207 8.03 28.49 32.43
CA GLU A 207 9.35 27.86 32.53
C GLU A 207 9.60 26.92 31.34
N SER A 208 10.49 27.40 30.46
CA SER A 208 11.66 26.64 30.03
C SER A 208 11.44 25.19 29.57
N SER A 209 11.26 24.98 28.26
CA SER A 209 11.98 23.90 27.58
C SER A 209 12.07 24.17 26.07
N ALA A 210 12.95 25.10 25.73
CA ALA A 210 13.63 25.07 24.44
C ALA A 210 14.42 23.76 24.32
N ALA A 211 14.55 23.29 23.06
CA ALA A 211 15.39 22.17 22.62
C ALA A 211 14.84 20.75 22.91
N MET A 212 14.03 20.23 21.98
CA MET A 212 14.20 18.87 21.45
C MET A 212 13.28 18.62 20.23
N ASN A 213 13.50 19.38 19.16
CA ASN A 213 12.98 19.06 17.82
C ASN A 213 14.16 19.04 16.84
N SER A 214 14.94 17.96 16.86
CA SER A 214 15.98 17.68 15.86
C SER A 214 16.42 16.20 15.92
N VAL A 215 15.50 15.26 15.73
CA VAL A 215 15.86 13.88 15.38
C VAL A 215 14.88 13.41 14.33
N GLY A 216 15.33 13.22 13.08
CA GLY A 216 14.56 12.43 12.10
C GLY A 216 14.54 12.89 10.63
N MET A 217 15.36 13.86 10.20
CA MET A 217 15.52 14.21 8.77
C MET A 217 16.63 13.39 8.07
N ALA A 218 16.64 12.06 8.24
CA ALA A 218 17.70 11.21 7.66
C ALA A 218 17.25 9.79 7.27
N SER A 219 16.22 9.66 6.42
CA SER A 219 15.92 8.34 5.79
C SER A 219 15.54 8.41 4.31
N ALA A 220 15.93 9.48 3.61
CA ALA A 220 15.67 9.64 2.17
C ALA A 220 16.95 9.77 1.35
N ARG A 221 17.94 8.85 1.46
CA ARG A 221 19.12 8.79 0.55
C ARG A 221 19.71 7.38 0.30
N ILE A 222 18.90 6.32 0.33
CA ILE A 222 19.37 4.99 -0.13
C ILE A 222 18.32 4.38 -1.08
N ALA A 223 18.16 4.97 -2.26
CA ALA A 223 17.34 4.41 -3.34
C ALA A 223 17.83 4.75 -4.76
N HIS A 224 19.07 5.26 -4.93
CA HIS A 224 19.59 5.66 -6.24
C HIS A 224 20.97 5.09 -6.61
N ALA A 225 21.50 4.10 -5.87
CA ALA A 225 22.83 3.53 -6.17
C ALA A 225 22.81 2.22 -7.00
N ASP A 226 21.66 1.59 -7.23
CA ASP A 226 21.61 0.24 -7.83
C ASP A 226 21.18 0.16 -9.31
N THR A 227 20.89 1.29 -9.97
CA THR A 227 20.55 1.28 -11.40
C THR A 227 21.78 1.37 -12.31
N ASP A 228 22.92 1.90 -11.85
CA ASP A 228 24.11 2.07 -12.68
C ASP A 228 24.88 0.76 -12.94
N THR A 229 24.84 -0.19 -12.01
CA THR A 229 25.58 -1.47 -12.15
C THR A 229 24.95 -2.39 -13.21
N ARG A 230 23.64 -2.26 -13.49
CA ARG A 230 22.94 -3.13 -14.45
C ARG A 230 23.15 -2.71 -15.90
N GLU A 231 23.40 -1.42 -16.18
CA GLU A 231 23.71 -0.97 -17.55
C GLU A 231 25.15 -1.31 -17.97
N GLN A 232 26.12 -1.24 -17.06
CA GLN A 232 27.51 -1.58 -17.40
C GLN A 232 27.69 -3.05 -17.79
N ARG A 233 26.93 -3.97 -17.16
CA ARG A 233 27.00 -5.39 -17.52
C ARG A 233 26.39 -5.70 -18.89
N ARG A 234 25.36 -4.93 -19.31
CA ARG A 234 24.70 -5.12 -20.61
C ARG A 234 25.53 -4.59 -21.80
N LYS A 235 26.38 -3.58 -21.57
CA LYS A 235 27.32 -3.07 -22.60
C LYS A 235 28.55 -3.96 -22.78
N GLY A 236 28.96 -4.73 -21.76
CA GLY A 236 30.09 -5.66 -21.87
C GLY A 236 29.80 -6.88 -22.74
N GLU A 237 28.57 -7.39 -22.73
CA GLU A 237 28.20 -8.60 -23.50
C GLU A 237 28.01 -8.33 -25.00
N GLN A 238 27.72 -7.09 -25.41
CA GLN A 238 27.56 -6.74 -26.84
C GLN A 238 28.88 -6.50 -27.59
N SER A 239 30.02 -6.33 -26.89
CA SER A 239 31.32 -6.13 -27.54
C SER A 239 32.12 -7.42 -27.79
N SER A 240 31.62 -8.58 -27.35
CA SER A 240 32.30 -9.88 -27.55
C SER A 240 31.76 -10.69 -28.74
N GLU A 241 30.77 -10.17 -29.46
CA GLU A 241 30.10 -10.87 -30.55
C GLU A 241 30.24 -10.06 -31.86
N ALA A 242 31.48 -9.88 -32.29
CA ALA A 242 31.81 -9.49 -33.66
C ALA A 242 32.99 -10.35 -34.14
N PRO A 243 32.83 -11.13 -35.23
CA PRO A 243 33.86 -12.00 -35.80
C PRO A 243 34.94 -11.23 -36.57
#